data_AF-A0A4R0EQQ4-F1
#
_entry.id   AF-A0A4R0EQQ4-F1
#
_cell.length_a   1.000
_cell.length_b   1.000
_cell.length_c   1.000
_cell.angle_alpha   90.00
_cell.angle_beta   90.00
_cell.angle_gamma   90.00
#
_symmetry.space_group_name_H-M   'P 1'
#
loop_
_entity.id
_entity.type
_entity.pdbx_description
1 polymer ?
#
loop_
_entity_poly.entity_id
_entity_poly.type
_entity_poly.pdbx_seq_one_letter_code
_entity_poly.pdbx_strand_id
1 'polypeptide(L)'
;MQIKIMFQLLVAYLCLLVLMSVITYYLIYPLAVDKGTAIATMFGWSAGLFAPFSALILLNSWKEQHNINLKKDFIVKSLGHLDEAIRAIGQIYWLIYINDTKDYFYPYNQKRISQQLDEFIMSEHSKFVLNLGNFHKTARRIVGENAEFKKIYNQLNKFHAEIIKILDIKRKCLEVDAKEYNKQFPYLYDYYHELISQKEKFEKIAQKYLIVE
;
A
#
# COMPACT_ATOMS: atom_id res chain seq x y z
N MET A 1 17.66 13.07 2.91
CA MET A 1 16.79 14.27 2.80
C MET A 1 17.16 15.44 3.72
N GLN A 2 17.45 15.23 5.03
CA GLN A 2 17.76 16.33 5.98
C GLN A 2 18.93 17.23 5.54
N ILE A 3 20.02 16.63 5.01
CA ILE A 3 21.20 17.36 4.52
C ILE A 3 20.84 18.29 3.35
N LYS A 4 19.94 17.87 2.46
CA LYS A 4 19.50 18.67 1.31
C LYS A 4 18.72 19.92 1.77
N ILE A 5 17.84 19.77 2.75
CA ILE A 5 17.06 20.88 3.33
C ILE A 5 17.99 21.85 4.06
N MET A 6 18.91 21.34 4.89
CA MET A 6 19.89 22.17 5.59
C MET A 6 20.75 22.97 4.60
N PHE A 7 21.18 22.34 3.51
CA PHE A 7 21.95 23.01 2.46
C PHE A 7 21.12 24.09 1.75
N GLN A 8 19.86 23.82 1.41
CA GLN A 8 18.96 24.81 0.80
C GLN A 8 18.71 26.02 1.71
N LEU A 9 18.51 25.78 3.01
CA LEU A 9 18.35 26.84 4.01
C LEU A 9 19.63 27.67 4.17
N LEU A 10 20.79 27.01 4.21
CA LEU A 10 22.09 27.67 4.27
C LEU A 10 22.32 28.58 3.05
N VAL A 11 22.10 28.04 1.84
CA VAL A 11 22.26 28.80 0.60
C VAL A 11 21.29 29.97 0.54
N ALA A 12 20.02 29.76 0.91
CA ALA A 12 19.02 30.84 0.94
C ALA A 12 19.40 31.95 1.92
N TYR A 13 19.91 31.61 3.10
CA TYR A 13 20.37 32.58 4.09
C TYR A 13 21.60 33.36 3.60
N LEU A 14 22.58 32.66 3.01
CA LEU A 14 23.77 33.30 2.45
C LEU A 14 23.41 34.27 1.31
N CYS A 15 22.50 33.89 0.42
CA CYS A 15 22.01 34.78 -0.63
C CYS A 15 21.32 36.03 -0.07
N LEU A 16 20.49 35.88 0.96
CA LEU A 16 19.83 37.02 1.63
C LEU A 16 20.85 37.93 2.34
N LEU A 17 21.86 37.35 2.99
CA LEU A 17 22.94 38.11 3.62
C LEU A 17 23.75 38.89 2.59
N VAL A 18 24.11 38.28 1.45
CA VAL A 18 24.81 38.97 0.37
C VAL A 18 23.96 40.11 -0.20
N LEU A 19 22.68 39.86 -0.48
CA LEU A 19 21.75 40.88 -0.97
C LEU A 19 21.64 42.05 0.01
N MET A 20 21.43 41.77 1.29
CA MET A 20 21.33 42.79 2.32
C MET A 20 22.66 43.52 2.52
N SER A 21 23.79 42.84 2.40
CA SER A 21 25.12 43.49 2.46
C SER A 21 25.33 44.48 1.32
N VAL A 22 24.90 44.13 0.09
CA VAL A 22 24.96 45.04 -1.06
C VAL A 22 24.06 46.25 -0.84
N ILE A 23 22.81 46.04 -0.40
CA ILE A 23 21.87 47.13 -0.09
C ILE A 23 22.44 48.04 1.01
N THR A 24 22.92 47.46 2.10
CA THR A 24 23.48 48.22 3.21
C THR A 24 24.71 49.00 2.78
N TYR A 25 25.64 48.40 2.04
CA TYR A 25 26.88 49.05 1.61
C TYR A 25 26.64 50.23 0.66
N TYR A 26 25.77 50.07 -0.36
CA TYR A 26 25.57 51.10 -1.38
C TYR A 26 24.53 52.15 -1.01
N LEU A 27 23.49 51.81 -0.22
CA LEU A 27 22.37 52.70 0.06
C LEU A 27 22.40 53.25 1.50
N ILE A 28 22.63 52.39 2.49
CA ILE A 28 22.44 52.74 3.90
C ILE A 28 23.74 53.31 4.51
N TYR A 29 24.88 52.69 4.23
CA TYR A 29 26.18 53.05 4.80
C TYR A 29 26.64 54.49 4.51
N PRO A 30 26.41 55.07 3.31
CA PRO A 30 26.75 56.47 3.04
C PRO A 30 25.87 57.47 3.80
N LEU A 31 24.68 57.05 4.22
CA LEU A 31 23.68 57.89 4.91
C LEU A 31 23.68 57.66 6.43
N ALA A 32 24.34 56.62 6.92
CA ALA A 32 24.30 56.22 8.32
C ALA A 32 25.26 57.05 9.18
N VAL A 33 24.72 57.68 10.23
CA VAL A 33 25.50 58.40 11.25
C VAL A 33 26.26 57.41 12.14
N ASP A 34 25.65 56.27 12.47
CA ASP A 34 26.29 55.16 13.16
C ASP A 34 26.33 53.89 12.30
N LYS A 35 27.55 53.49 11.96
CA LYS A 35 27.86 52.32 11.12
C LYS A 35 27.55 51.00 11.84
N GLY A 36 27.66 50.97 13.18
CA GLY A 36 27.34 49.79 13.98
C GLY A 36 25.84 49.46 13.90
N THR A 37 24.99 50.47 14.09
CA THR A 37 23.54 50.34 13.96
C THR A 37 23.11 49.92 12.54
N ALA A 38 23.78 50.40 11.50
CA ALA A 38 23.48 49.99 10.11
C ALA A 38 23.74 48.50 9.85
N ILE A 39 24.83 47.95 10.39
CA ILE A 39 25.17 46.51 10.30
C ILE A 39 24.19 45.67 11.13
N ALA A 40 23.86 46.10 12.36
CA ALA A 40 22.86 45.42 13.17
C ALA A 40 21.49 45.37 12.49
N THR A 41 21.09 46.48 11.85
CA THR A 41 19.85 46.58 11.07
C THR A 41 19.85 45.65 9.86
N MET A 42 20.99 45.52 9.15
CA MET A 42 21.16 44.56 8.05
C MET A 42 20.87 43.12 8.49
N PHE A 43 21.46 42.69 9.61
CA PHE A 43 21.21 41.36 10.16
C PHE A 43 19.76 41.19 10.57
N GLY A 44 19.16 42.20 11.21
CA GLY A 44 17.73 42.19 11.58
C GLY A 44 16.80 41.99 10.38
N TRP A 45 16.99 42.76 9.30
CA TRP A 45 16.18 42.61 8.08
C TRP A 45 16.44 41.29 7.35
N SER A 46 17.71 40.83 7.29
CA SER A 46 18.02 39.53 6.70
C SER A 46 17.35 38.38 7.44
N ALA A 47 17.34 38.41 8.79
CA ALA A 47 16.67 37.40 9.62
C ALA A 47 15.15 37.49 9.47
N GLY A 48 14.61 38.72 9.42
CA GLY A 48 13.19 38.98 9.21
C GLY A 48 12.66 38.43 7.88
N LEU A 49 13.44 38.56 6.79
CA LEU A 49 13.07 37.96 5.50
C LEU A 49 13.38 36.46 5.45
N PHE A 50 14.41 35.98 6.13
CA PHE A 50 14.75 34.57 6.14
C PHE A 50 13.66 33.71 6.81
N ALA A 51 12.97 34.24 7.83
CA ALA A 51 11.88 33.52 8.50
C ALA A 51 10.75 33.04 7.55
N PRO A 52 10.09 33.89 6.75
CA PRO A 52 9.07 33.42 5.80
C PRO A 52 9.65 32.55 4.68
N PHE A 53 10.87 32.83 4.19
CA PHE A 53 11.51 32.01 3.15
C PHE A 53 11.83 30.59 3.65
N SER A 54 12.39 30.47 4.84
CA SER A 54 12.68 29.17 5.47
C SER A 54 11.40 28.41 5.77
N ALA A 55 10.34 29.08 6.22
CA ALA A 55 9.02 28.47 6.41
C ALA A 55 8.47 27.86 5.12
N LEU A 56 8.59 28.53 3.96
CA LEU A 56 8.17 27.99 2.66
C LEU A 56 8.97 26.74 2.27
N ILE A 57 10.30 26.75 2.43
CA ILE A 57 11.17 25.61 2.11
C ILE A 57 10.83 24.42 3.01
N LEU A 58 10.68 24.67 4.32
CA LEU A 58 10.34 23.65 5.30
C LEU A 58 8.95 23.05 5.03
N LEU A 59 7.95 23.88 4.70
CA LEU A 59 6.59 23.42 4.43
C LEU A 59 6.52 22.55 3.17
N ASN A 60 7.21 22.96 2.10
CA ASN A 60 7.29 22.16 0.87
C ASN A 60 7.99 20.82 1.12
N SER A 61 9.10 20.83 1.86
CA SER A 61 9.85 19.62 2.20
C SER A 61 9.05 18.70 3.12
N TRP A 62 8.33 19.26 4.09
CA TRP A 62 7.44 18.52 4.97
C TRP A 62 6.31 17.86 4.18
N LYS A 63 5.69 18.58 3.23
CA LYS A 63 4.63 18.05 2.38
C LYS A 63 5.12 16.89 1.51
N GLU A 64 6.33 17.00 0.97
CA GLU A 64 6.97 15.92 0.19
C GLU A 64 7.21 14.68 1.07
N GLN A 65 7.81 14.85 2.26
CA GLN A 65 8.03 13.77 3.20
C GLN A 65 6.72 13.13 3.68
N HIS A 66 5.72 13.94 4.01
CA HIS A 66 4.42 13.47 4.45
C HIS A 66 3.75 12.62 3.38
N ASN A 67 3.80 13.03 2.11
CA ASN A 67 3.27 12.25 1.00
C ASN A 67 4.01 10.91 0.80
N ILE A 68 5.33 10.87 0.99
CA ILE A 68 6.11 9.63 0.94
C ILE A 68 5.67 8.69 2.07
N ASN A 69 5.56 9.21 3.30
CA ASN A 69 5.14 8.42 4.46
C ASN A 69 3.72 7.88 4.28
N LEU A 70 2.78 8.70 3.81
CA LEU A 70 1.42 8.27 3.48
C LEU A 70 1.43 7.12 2.47
N LYS A 71 2.23 7.22 1.40
CA LYS A 71 2.35 6.13 0.40
C LYS A 71 2.85 4.84 1.04
N LYS A 72 3.88 4.92 1.91
CA LYS A 72 4.40 3.74 2.63
C LYS A 72 3.32 3.11 3.51
N ASP A 73 2.61 3.91 4.32
CA ASP A 73 1.54 3.44 5.19
C ASP A 73 0.41 2.75 4.41
N PHE A 74 0.00 3.35 3.28
CA PHE A 74 -1.03 2.74 2.44
C PHE A 74 -0.56 1.40 1.83
N ILE A 75 0.73 1.24 1.51
CA ILE A 75 1.26 0.00 0.94
C ILE A 75 1.28 -1.10 1.98
N VAL A 76 1.76 -0.79 3.19
CA VAL A 76 1.76 -1.74 4.31
C VAL A 76 0.33 -2.20 4.61
N LYS A 77 -0.63 -1.26 4.66
CA LYS A 77 -2.06 -1.61 4.83
C LYS A 77 -2.59 -2.47 3.69
N SER A 78 -2.24 -2.13 2.45
CA SER A 78 -2.67 -2.87 1.26
C SER A 78 -2.14 -4.31 1.28
N LEU A 79 -0.86 -4.51 1.60
CA LEU A 79 -0.27 -5.83 1.76
C LEU A 79 -0.94 -6.62 2.89
N GLY A 80 -1.18 -6.00 4.04
CA GLY A 80 -1.90 -6.67 5.15
C GLY A 80 -3.31 -7.13 4.76
N HIS A 81 -4.05 -6.32 4.00
CA HIS A 81 -5.35 -6.75 3.47
C HIS A 81 -5.23 -7.87 2.43
N LEU A 82 -4.22 -7.82 1.56
CA LEU A 82 -3.97 -8.88 0.58
C LEU A 82 -3.64 -10.20 1.28
N ASP A 83 -2.78 -10.17 2.29
CA ASP A 83 -2.40 -11.34 3.09
C ASP A 83 -3.60 -11.98 3.75
N GLU A 84 -4.44 -11.17 4.40
CA GLU A 84 -5.63 -11.66 5.09
C GLU A 84 -6.68 -12.21 4.12
N ALA A 85 -6.82 -11.60 2.94
CA ALA A 85 -7.68 -12.13 1.88
C ALA A 85 -7.18 -13.49 1.38
N ILE A 86 -5.88 -13.61 1.06
CA ILE A 86 -5.27 -14.87 0.61
C ILE A 86 -5.36 -15.94 1.70
N ARG A 87 -5.12 -15.58 2.97
CA ARG A 87 -5.27 -16.49 4.11
C ARG A 87 -6.69 -17.03 4.19
N ALA A 88 -7.69 -16.15 4.20
CA ALA A 88 -9.08 -16.53 4.36
C ALA A 88 -9.58 -17.43 3.22
N ILE A 89 -9.26 -17.07 1.97
CA ILE A 89 -9.67 -17.90 0.83
C ILE A 89 -8.85 -19.18 0.72
N GLY A 90 -7.59 -19.17 1.17
CA GLY A 90 -6.73 -20.33 1.28
C GLY A 90 -7.25 -21.36 2.29
N GLN A 91 -7.86 -20.92 3.40
CA GLN A 91 -8.52 -21.82 4.36
C GLN A 91 -9.71 -22.54 3.73
N ILE A 92 -10.56 -21.80 3.00
CA ILE A 92 -11.70 -22.38 2.28
C ILE A 92 -11.21 -23.36 1.21
N TYR A 93 -10.21 -22.96 0.43
CA TYR A 93 -9.56 -23.82 -0.55
C TYR A 93 -9.01 -25.11 0.08
N TRP A 94 -8.30 -25.02 1.21
CA TRP A 94 -7.72 -26.18 1.89
C TRP A 94 -8.79 -27.20 2.30
N LEU A 95 -9.92 -26.70 2.83
CA LEU A 95 -11.08 -27.52 3.18
C LEU A 95 -11.70 -28.22 1.97
N ILE A 96 -11.55 -27.65 0.77
CA ILE A 96 -12.07 -28.19 -0.49
C ILE A 96 -11.04 -29.13 -1.17
N TYR A 97 -9.74 -28.83 -1.10
CA TYR A 97 -8.72 -29.37 -2.03
C TYR A 97 -7.70 -30.37 -1.43
N ILE A 98 -7.21 -30.20 -0.19
CA ILE A 98 -6.16 -31.10 0.38
C ILE A 98 -6.72 -31.93 1.53
N ASN A 99 -7.07 -33.20 1.30
CA ASN A 99 -6.88 -34.30 2.28
C ASN A 99 -7.29 -35.70 1.74
N ASP A 100 -6.44 -36.33 0.94
CA ASP A 100 -6.61 -37.76 0.59
C ASP A 100 -6.23 -38.74 1.73
N THR A 101 -5.90 -38.26 2.95
CA THR A 101 -5.27 -39.12 3.99
C THR A 101 -5.88 -39.14 5.40
N LYS A 102 -7.04 -38.52 5.69
CA LYS A 102 -7.71 -38.65 7.01
C LYS A 102 -9.26 -38.64 6.95
N ASP A 103 -9.89 -39.46 7.80
CA ASP A 103 -11.35 -39.70 7.93
C ASP A 103 -12.23 -38.47 8.31
N TYR A 104 -11.62 -37.30 8.49
CA TYR A 104 -12.31 -36.01 8.74
C TYR A 104 -12.34 -35.11 7.50
N PHE A 105 -12.05 -35.64 6.32
CA PHE A 105 -12.24 -34.95 5.04
C PHE A 105 -13.72 -34.77 4.71
N TYR A 106 -14.04 -33.88 3.78
CA TYR A 106 -15.38 -33.76 3.19
C TYR A 106 -15.35 -34.36 1.79
N PRO A 107 -15.42 -35.70 1.64
CA PRO A 107 -15.22 -36.36 0.36
C PRO A 107 -16.28 -35.88 -0.62
N TYR A 108 -15.98 -35.99 -1.92
CA TYR A 108 -16.97 -35.91 -3.02
C TYR A 108 -18.32 -36.58 -2.64
N ASN A 109 -18.24 -37.67 -1.88
CA ASN A 109 -19.33 -38.56 -1.46
C ASN A 109 -20.16 -38.09 -0.26
N GLN A 110 -19.72 -37.11 0.54
CA GLN A 110 -20.58 -36.56 1.60
C GLN A 110 -21.47 -35.46 1.01
N LYS A 111 -22.79 -35.65 1.12
CA LYS A 111 -23.80 -34.83 0.45
C LYS A 111 -24.06 -33.45 1.10
N ARG A 112 -23.66 -33.19 2.36
CA ARG A 112 -24.09 -32.00 3.13
C ARG A 112 -23.07 -31.46 4.14
N ILE A 113 -22.40 -30.37 3.77
CA ILE A 113 -21.48 -29.63 4.66
C ILE A 113 -22.13 -29.51 6.04
N SER A 114 -21.42 -29.91 7.11
CA SER A 114 -21.96 -29.80 8.47
C SER A 114 -22.22 -28.34 8.80
N GLN A 115 -23.22 -28.06 9.64
CA GLN A 115 -23.56 -26.68 10.00
C GLN A 115 -22.36 -25.90 10.55
N GLN A 116 -21.57 -26.52 11.43
CA GLN A 116 -20.35 -25.91 11.99
C GLN A 116 -19.32 -25.56 10.91
N LEU A 117 -19.15 -26.44 9.91
CA LEU A 117 -18.22 -26.21 8.80
C LEU A 117 -18.74 -25.10 7.88
N ASP A 118 -20.05 -25.06 7.63
CA ASP A 118 -20.67 -24.01 6.82
C ASP A 118 -20.55 -22.63 7.50
N GLU A 119 -20.76 -22.55 8.81
CA GLU A 119 -20.55 -21.34 9.62
C GLU A 119 -19.09 -20.86 9.53
N PHE A 120 -18.12 -21.78 9.65
CA PHE A 120 -16.70 -21.46 9.47
C PHE A 120 -16.41 -20.92 8.06
N ILE A 121 -16.89 -21.62 7.02
CA ILE A 121 -16.70 -21.20 5.62
C ILE A 121 -17.29 -19.81 5.39
N MET A 122 -18.48 -19.51 5.92
CA MET A 122 -19.12 -18.20 5.78
C MET A 122 -18.38 -17.10 6.54
N SER A 123 -17.80 -17.42 7.70
CA SER A 123 -16.93 -16.51 8.46
C SER A 123 -15.67 -16.14 7.67
N GLU A 124 -14.94 -17.14 7.15
CA GLU A 124 -13.74 -16.89 6.34
C GLU A 124 -14.09 -16.19 5.01
N HIS A 125 -15.22 -16.54 4.38
CA HIS A 125 -15.70 -15.86 3.19
C HIS A 125 -15.96 -14.37 3.45
N SER A 126 -16.57 -14.03 4.58
CA SER A 126 -16.81 -12.64 4.97
C SER A 126 -15.50 -11.88 5.18
N LYS A 127 -14.50 -12.50 5.83
CA LYS A 127 -13.15 -11.93 5.98
C LYS A 127 -12.49 -11.71 4.62
N PHE A 128 -12.60 -12.67 3.70
CA PHE A 128 -12.07 -12.54 2.35
C PHE A 128 -12.68 -11.36 1.61
N VAL A 129 -14.01 -11.26 1.53
CA VAL A 129 -14.70 -10.18 0.80
C VAL A 129 -14.33 -8.80 1.37
N LEU A 130 -14.32 -8.67 2.69
CA LEU A 130 -13.94 -7.43 3.37
C LEU A 130 -12.51 -7.01 3.02
N ASN A 131 -11.56 -7.93 3.16
CA ASN A 131 -10.15 -7.63 2.93
C ASN A 131 -9.83 -7.43 1.46
N LEU A 132 -10.46 -8.16 0.53
CA LEU A 132 -10.33 -7.92 -0.89
C LEU A 132 -10.85 -6.52 -1.28
N GLY A 133 -11.98 -6.09 -0.72
CA GLY A 133 -12.51 -4.75 -0.92
C GLY A 133 -11.57 -3.65 -0.37
N ASN A 134 -11.00 -3.87 0.81
CA ASN A 134 -10.05 -2.93 1.42
C ASN A 134 -8.71 -2.90 0.66
N PHE A 135 -8.21 -4.05 0.20
CA PHE A 135 -7.06 -4.15 -0.69
C PHE A 135 -7.28 -3.34 -1.97
N HIS A 136 -8.44 -3.52 -2.63
CA HIS A 136 -8.77 -2.77 -3.84
C HIS A 136 -8.75 -1.25 -3.60
N LYS A 137 -9.39 -0.78 -2.53
CA LYS A 137 -9.45 0.64 -2.16
C LYS A 137 -8.08 1.22 -1.86
N THR A 138 -7.25 0.50 -1.10
CA THR A 138 -5.93 0.98 -0.65
C THR A 138 -4.90 0.92 -1.77
N ALA A 139 -4.79 -0.20 -2.49
CA ALA A 139 -3.84 -0.37 -3.58
C ALA A 139 -4.09 0.62 -4.73
N ARG A 140 -5.36 0.82 -5.13
CA ARG A 140 -5.74 1.73 -6.22
C ARG A 140 -5.29 3.17 -5.96
N ARG A 141 -5.30 3.62 -4.70
CA ARG A 141 -4.84 4.98 -4.31
C ARG A 141 -3.35 5.20 -4.49
N ILE A 142 -2.56 4.13 -4.50
CA ILE A 142 -1.10 4.20 -4.48
C ILE A 142 -0.53 3.90 -5.86
N VAL A 143 -0.93 2.75 -6.42
CA VAL A 143 -0.35 2.19 -7.62
C VAL A 143 -1.21 2.51 -8.85
N GLY A 144 -2.40 3.09 -8.65
CA GLY A 144 -3.38 3.29 -9.72
C GLY A 144 -3.87 1.96 -10.30
N GLU A 145 -4.23 1.96 -11.57
CA GLU A 145 -4.58 0.73 -12.32
C GLU A 145 -3.34 0.05 -12.89
N ASN A 146 -2.31 -0.15 -12.07
CA ASN A 146 -1.13 -0.90 -12.47
C ASN A 146 -1.52 -2.31 -12.91
N ALA A 147 -0.90 -2.79 -14.00
CA ALA A 147 -1.14 -4.10 -14.57
C ALA A 147 -1.01 -5.24 -13.55
N GLU A 148 -0.05 -5.18 -12.63
CA GLU A 148 0.17 -6.23 -11.63
C GLU A 148 -0.90 -6.22 -10.54
N PHE A 149 -1.35 -5.03 -10.11
CA PHE A 149 -2.51 -4.90 -9.21
C PHE A 149 -3.78 -5.47 -9.86
N LYS A 150 -4.01 -5.14 -11.14
CA LYS A 150 -5.17 -5.65 -11.88
C LYS A 150 -5.12 -7.18 -12.04
N LYS A 151 -3.93 -7.74 -12.30
CA LYS A 151 -3.72 -9.19 -12.38
C LYS A 151 -4.07 -9.89 -11.08
N ILE A 152 -3.49 -9.47 -9.95
CA ILE A 152 -3.72 -10.16 -8.67
C ILE A 152 -5.18 -10.01 -8.21
N TYR A 153 -5.77 -8.84 -8.38
CA TYR A 153 -7.19 -8.61 -8.04
C TYR A 153 -8.13 -9.46 -8.90
N ASN A 154 -7.88 -9.55 -10.20
CA ASN A 154 -8.68 -10.39 -11.10
C ASN A 154 -8.50 -11.87 -10.79
N GLN A 155 -7.27 -12.30 -10.44
CA GLN A 155 -6.99 -13.69 -10.07
C GLN A 155 -7.74 -14.08 -8.78
N LEU A 156 -7.73 -13.22 -7.76
CA LEU A 156 -8.49 -13.42 -6.53
C LEU A 156 -9.99 -13.55 -6.79
N ASN A 157 -10.56 -12.68 -7.64
CA ASN A 157 -11.97 -12.76 -8.01
C ASN A 157 -12.31 -14.05 -8.79
N LYS A 158 -11.45 -14.47 -9.72
CA LYS A 158 -11.64 -15.73 -10.46
C LYS A 158 -11.61 -16.93 -9.52
N PHE A 159 -10.60 -16.99 -8.65
CA PHE A 159 -10.46 -18.07 -7.69
C PHE A 159 -11.65 -18.13 -6.72
N HIS A 160 -12.12 -16.96 -6.27
CA HIS A 160 -13.33 -16.83 -5.47
C HIS A 160 -14.58 -17.34 -6.19
N ALA A 161 -14.76 -16.99 -7.46
CA ALA A 161 -15.89 -17.47 -8.24
C ALA A 161 -15.92 -19.00 -8.36
N GLU A 162 -14.76 -19.64 -8.59
CA GLU A 162 -14.66 -21.10 -8.66
C GLU A 162 -14.94 -21.77 -7.30
N ILE A 163 -14.40 -21.22 -6.20
CA ILE A 163 -14.70 -21.71 -4.85
C ILE A 163 -16.20 -21.62 -4.55
N ILE A 164 -16.83 -20.49 -4.85
CA ILE A 164 -18.28 -20.30 -4.62
C ILE A 164 -19.09 -21.29 -5.44
N LYS A 165 -18.71 -21.53 -6.70
CA LYS A 165 -19.37 -22.52 -7.56
C LYS A 165 -19.31 -23.93 -6.95
N ILE A 166 -18.15 -24.34 -6.43
CA ILE A 166 -17.99 -25.66 -5.77
C ILE A 166 -18.83 -25.73 -4.48
N LEU A 167 -18.81 -24.68 -3.66
CA LEU A 167 -19.62 -24.62 -2.45
C LEU A 167 -21.12 -24.67 -2.76
N ASP A 168 -21.56 -23.97 -3.81
CA ASP A 168 -22.96 -23.98 -4.25
C ASP A 168 -23.43 -25.36 -4.69
N ILE A 169 -22.60 -26.08 -5.48
CA ILE A 169 -22.86 -27.47 -5.87
C ILE A 169 -23.07 -28.34 -4.64
N LYS A 170 -22.18 -28.22 -3.65
CA LYS A 170 -22.22 -28.99 -2.41
C LYS A 170 -23.44 -28.64 -1.55
N ARG A 171 -23.75 -27.35 -1.37
CA ARG A 171 -24.91 -26.90 -0.59
C ARG A 171 -26.23 -27.34 -1.21
N LYS A 172 -26.34 -27.25 -2.53
CA LYS A 172 -27.54 -27.64 -3.29
C LYS A 172 -27.66 -29.16 -3.50
N CYS A 173 -26.69 -29.95 -3.01
CA CYS A 173 -26.64 -31.41 -3.20
C CYS A 173 -26.78 -31.81 -4.68
N LEU A 174 -26.25 -30.99 -5.60
CA LEU A 174 -26.39 -31.24 -7.04
C LEU A 174 -25.57 -32.46 -7.43
N GLU A 175 -26.18 -33.38 -8.17
CA GLU A 175 -25.44 -34.44 -8.83
C GLU A 175 -24.59 -33.83 -9.94
N VAL A 176 -23.28 -33.87 -9.75
CA VAL A 176 -22.29 -33.45 -10.75
C VAL A 176 -21.57 -34.70 -11.19
N ASP A 177 -21.32 -34.85 -12.49
CA ASP A 177 -20.53 -35.95 -13.00
C ASP A 177 -19.13 -35.93 -12.34
N ALA A 178 -18.67 -37.08 -11.84
CA ALA A 178 -17.39 -37.19 -11.14
C ALA A 178 -16.22 -36.74 -12.03
N LYS A 179 -16.34 -36.94 -13.35
CA LYS A 179 -15.36 -36.50 -14.34
C LYS A 179 -15.30 -34.97 -14.45
N GLU A 180 -16.45 -34.29 -14.47
CA GLU A 180 -16.54 -32.83 -14.50
C GLU A 180 -16.03 -32.20 -13.19
N TYR A 181 -16.35 -32.81 -12.05
CA TYR A 181 -15.81 -32.39 -10.75
C TYR A 181 -14.28 -32.53 -10.72
N ASN A 182 -13.75 -33.70 -11.11
CA ASN A 182 -12.32 -33.96 -11.15
C ASN A 182 -11.57 -33.10 -12.19
N LYS A 183 -12.25 -32.50 -13.17
CA LYS A 183 -11.65 -31.53 -14.09
C LYS A 183 -11.48 -30.15 -13.45
N GLN A 184 -12.41 -29.75 -12.59
CA GLN A 184 -12.36 -28.44 -11.89
C GLN A 184 -11.33 -28.44 -10.74
N PHE A 185 -11.01 -29.60 -10.17
CA PHE A 185 -10.06 -29.73 -9.06
C PHE A 185 -8.61 -29.33 -9.41
N PRO A 186 -7.95 -29.92 -10.42
CA PRO A 186 -6.61 -29.51 -10.84
C PRO A 186 -6.54 -28.02 -11.20
N TYR A 187 -7.62 -27.48 -11.75
CA TYR A 187 -7.69 -26.06 -12.10
C TYR A 187 -7.71 -25.14 -10.87
N LEU A 188 -8.38 -25.56 -9.78
CA LEU A 188 -8.39 -24.85 -8.50
C LEU A 188 -6.99 -24.78 -7.88
N TYR A 189 -6.22 -25.87 -7.99
CA TYR A 189 -4.83 -25.93 -7.57
C TYR A 189 -3.96 -24.93 -8.31
N ASP A 190 -4.01 -24.99 -9.65
CA ASP A 190 -3.24 -24.13 -10.52
C ASP A 190 -3.55 -22.65 -10.21
N TYR A 191 -4.83 -22.33 -9.99
CA TYR A 191 -5.24 -20.99 -9.60
C TYR A 191 -4.66 -20.54 -8.26
N TYR A 192 -4.71 -21.39 -7.24
CA TYR A 192 -4.19 -21.05 -5.92
C TYR A 192 -2.67 -20.86 -5.95
N HIS A 193 -1.94 -21.74 -6.61
CA HIS A 193 -0.48 -21.63 -6.72
C HIS A 193 -0.03 -20.48 -7.62
N GLU A 194 -0.76 -20.20 -8.70
CA GLU A 194 -0.55 -18.98 -9.49
C GLU A 194 -0.80 -17.74 -8.63
N LEU A 195 -1.86 -17.72 -7.81
CA LEU A 195 -2.16 -16.61 -6.90
C LEU A 195 -1.01 -16.33 -5.92
N ILE A 196 -0.41 -17.36 -5.33
CA ILE A 196 0.76 -17.21 -4.46
C ILE A 196 1.95 -16.62 -5.22
N SER A 197 2.21 -17.07 -6.45
CA SER A 197 3.27 -16.49 -7.28
C SER A 197 3.02 -15.01 -7.63
N GLN A 198 1.76 -14.63 -7.91
CA GLN A 198 1.41 -13.24 -8.20
C GLN A 198 1.52 -12.36 -6.95
N LYS A 199 1.21 -12.89 -5.76
CA LYS A 199 1.44 -12.21 -4.48
C LYS A 199 2.91 -11.81 -4.33
N GLU A 200 3.84 -12.74 -4.53
CA GLU A 200 5.28 -12.45 -4.42
C GLU A 200 5.74 -11.35 -5.39
N LYS A 201 5.19 -11.31 -6.61
CA LYS A 201 5.48 -10.26 -7.59
C LYS A 201 4.98 -8.90 -7.11
N PHE A 202 3.77 -8.86 -6.56
CA PHE A 202 3.19 -7.64 -5.99
C PHE A 202 4.00 -7.15 -4.78
N GLU A 203 4.45 -8.05 -3.90
CA GLU A 203 5.32 -7.73 -2.77
C GLU A 203 6.66 -7.11 -3.23
N LYS A 204 7.29 -7.65 -4.27
CA LYS A 204 8.51 -7.06 -4.86
C LYS A 204 8.28 -5.64 -5.38
N ILE A 205 7.10 -5.36 -5.93
CA ILE A 205 6.74 -4.01 -6.37
C ILE A 205 6.52 -3.10 -5.16
N ALA A 206 5.79 -3.58 -4.16
CA ALA A 206 5.55 -2.87 -2.92
C ALA A 206 6.87 -2.50 -2.20
N GLN A 207 7.86 -3.40 -2.20
CA GLN A 207 9.19 -3.14 -1.63
C GLN A 207 9.89 -1.92 -2.26
N LYS A 208 9.71 -1.67 -3.57
CA LYS A 208 10.31 -0.50 -4.22
C LYS A 208 9.83 0.82 -3.61
N TYR A 209 8.62 0.86 -3.08
CA TYR A 209 8.07 2.04 -2.43
C TYR A 209 8.45 2.14 -0.95
N LEU A 210 8.82 1.02 -0.32
CA LEU A 210 9.31 1.00 1.07
C LEU A 210 10.76 1.49 1.16
N ILE A 211 11.57 1.21 0.14
CA ILE A 211 13.02 1.51 0.07
C ILE A 211 13.32 2.97 -0.35
N VAL A 212 12.31 3.76 -0.76
CA VAL A 212 12.56 5.17 -1.13
C VAL A 212 13.00 5.97 0.13
N GLU A 213 14.28 6.33 0.18
CA GLU A 213 14.94 7.22 1.15
C GLU A 213 15.23 8.61 0.56
#